data_AF-A0A087B401-F1
#
_entry.id   AF-A0A087B401-F1
#
_cell.length_a   1.000
_cell.length_b   1.000
_cell.length_c   1.000
_cell.angle_alpha   90.00
_cell.angle_beta   90.00
_cell.angle_gamma   90.00
#
_symmetry.space_group_name_H-M   'P 1'
#
loop_
_entity.id
_entity.type
_entity.pdbx_description
1 polymer ?
#
loop_
_entity_poly.entity_id
_entity_poly.type
_entity_poly.pdbx_seq_one_letter_code
_entity_poly.pdbx_strand_id
1 'polypeptide(L)' 'MEYEDDYMDRFIGKEGELRQITDPAAIAHAHERTGFVSLTDEEWEYVRRRGRELMEQHVAFNSRDLREEYARLKAKS' A
#
# COMPACT_ATOMS: atom_id res chain seq x y z
N MET A 1 34.47 -13.83 6.72
CA MET A 1 33.15 -13.85 6.07
C MET A 1 32.19 -13.31 7.10
N GLU A 2 31.88 -12.03 7.03
CA GLU A 2 30.98 -11.35 7.96
C GLU A 2 30.13 -10.43 7.09
N TYR A 3 28.84 -10.74 7.02
CA TYR A 3 27.88 -10.10 6.12
C TYR A 3 27.28 -8.88 6.82
N GLU A 4 27.49 -7.71 6.21
CA GLU A 4 26.53 -6.61 6.04
C GLU A 4 25.64 -6.22 7.23
N ASP A 5 26.16 -5.36 8.12
CA ASP A 5 25.37 -4.62 9.11
C ASP A 5 24.92 -3.22 8.62
N ASP A 6 25.20 -2.86 7.36
CA ASP A 6 25.07 -1.48 6.84
C ASP A 6 23.74 -1.18 6.11
N TYR A 7 22.82 -2.12 6.04
CA TYR A 7 21.51 -1.91 5.39
C TYR A 7 20.44 -1.36 6.34
N MET A 8 20.55 -1.60 7.66
CA MET A 8 19.54 -1.19 8.64
C MET A 8 19.61 0.30 9.01
N ASP A 9 20.80 0.90 8.98
CA ASP A 9 21.01 2.33 9.33
C ASP A 9 20.33 3.32 8.38
N ARG A 10 19.92 2.87 7.19
CA ARG A 10 19.21 3.74 6.23
C ARG A 10 17.75 3.95 6.60
N PHE A 11 17.15 3.05 7.37
CA PHE A 11 15.72 3.07 7.70
C PHE A 11 15.41 3.61 9.10
N ILE A 12 16.42 3.76 9.96
CA ILE A 12 16.26 4.42 11.26
C ILE A 12 16.46 5.93 11.05
N GLY A 13 15.36 6.61 10.68
CA GLY A 13 15.25 8.05 10.94
C GLY A 13 15.25 8.27 12.45
N LYS A 14 15.71 9.44 12.92
CA LYS A 14 15.40 9.87 14.30
C LYS A 14 13.88 9.82 14.48
N GLU A 15 13.37 9.53 15.68
CA GLU A 15 11.93 9.64 15.96
C GLU A 15 11.39 10.98 15.42
N GLY A 16 10.48 10.91 14.45
CA GLY A 16 9.89 12.09 13.79
C GLY A 16 10.45 12.45 12.39
N GLU A 17 11.53 11.83 11.91
CA GLU A 17 11.99 12.02 10.53
C GLU A 17 11.27 11.06 9.56
N LEU A 18 10.40 11.62 8.71
CA LEU A 18 9.85 10.89 7.57
C LEU A 18 10.92 10.74 6.48
N ARG A 19 11.47 9.53 6.32
CA ARG A 19 12.33 9.20 5.17
C ARG A 19 11.49 8.57 4.07
N GLN A 20 11.56 9.12 2.87
CA GLN A 20 10.94 8.52 1.69
C GLN A 20 11.73 7.27 1.27
N ILE A 21 11.06 6.13 1.21
CA ILE A 21 11.63 4.88 0.70
C ILE A 21 11.16 4.73 -0.75
N THR A 22 12.09 4.72 -1.70
CA THR A 22 11.81 4.53 -3.13
C THR A 22 12.43 3.25 -3.70
N ASP A 23 13.32 2.60 -2.95
CA ASP A 23 13.97 1.36 -3.35
C ASP A 23 12.97 0.20 -3.35
N PRO A 24 12.79 -0.52 -4.48
CA PRO A 24 11.82 -1.63 -4.56
C PRO A 24 12.08 -2.77 -3.56
N ALA A 25 13.34 -3.09 -3.26
CA ALA A 25 13.67 -4.16 -2.33
C ALA A 25 13.32 -3.77 -0.89
N ALA A 26 13.59 -2.52 -0.51
CA ALA A 26 13.18 -1.96 0.78
C ALA A 26 11.65 -1.92 0.94
N ILE A 27 10.93 -1.57 -0.12
CA ILE A 27 9.46 -1.59 -0.14
C ILE A 27 8.94 -3.02 0.04
N ALA A 28 9.49 -3.99 -0.70
CA ALA A 28 9.11 -5.40 -0.58
C ALA A 28 9.37 -5.93 0.84
N HIS A 29 10.54 -5.66 1.40
CA HIS A 29 10.87 -6.04 2.77
C HIS A 29 9.93 -5.39 3.81
N ALA A 30 9.54 -4.12 3.61
CA ALA A 30 8.54 -3.47 4.46
C ALA A 30 7.16 -4.14 4.34
N HIS A 31 6.75 -4.55 3.14
CA HIS A 31 5.50 -5.28 2.91
C HIS A 31 5.49 -6.62 3.64
N GLU A 32 6.59 -7.40 3.53
CA GLU A 32 6.75 -8.68 4.24
C GLU A 32 6.65 -8.52 5.75
N ARG A 33 7.36 -7.52 6.32
CA ARG A 33 7.37 -7.27 7.76
C ARG A 33 6.03 -6.80 8.33
N THR A 34 5.30 -5.98 7.57
CA THR A 34 4.03 -5.39 8.02
C THR A 34 2.82 -6.25 7.69
N GLY A 35 3.01 -7.30 6.87
CA GLY A 35 1.92 -8.06 6.28
C GLY A 35 1.09 -7.23 5.30
N PHE A 36 1.66 -6.14 4.76
CA PHE A 36 0.97 -5.30 3.80
C PHE A 36 0.83 -6.05 2.47
N VAL A 37 -0.42 -6.37 2.12
CA VAL A 37 -0.77 -6.96 0.83
C VAL A 37 -1.20 -5.85 -0.12
N SER A 38 -0.33 -5.56 -1.10
CA SER A 38 -0.61 -4.60 -2.17
C SER A 38 -1.86 -5.00 -2.96
N LEU A 39 -2.54 -4.02 -3.54
CA LEU A 39 -3.65 -4.27 -4.47
C LEU A 39 -3.08 -4.86 -5.76
N THR A 40 -3.80 -5.82 -6.35
CA THR A 40 -3.58 -6.20 -7.76
C THR A 40 -3.89 -5.04 -8.70
N ASP A 41 -3.39 -5.07 -9.93
CA ASP A 41 -3.64 -4.00 -10.90
C ASP A 41 -5.15 -3.80 -11.15
N GLU A 42 -5.92 -4.89 -11.24
CA GLU A 42 -7.39 -4.87 -11.40
C GLU A 42 -8.08 -4.24 -10.17
N GLU A 43 -7.68 -4.65 -8.96
CA GLU A 43 -8.18 -4.03 -7.71
C GLU A 43 -7.85 -2.54 -7.65
N TRP A 44 -6.64 -2.16 -8.05
CA TRP A 44 -6.22 -0.76 -8.10
C TRP A 44 -7.17 -0.02 -9.03
N GLU A 45 -7.25 -0.38 -10.32
CA GLU A 45 -8.10 0.29 -11.30
C GLU A 45 -9.54 0.50 -10.81
N TYR A 46 -10.13 -0.51 -10.18
CA TYR A 46 -11.43 -0.39 -9.53
C TYR A 46 -11.45 0.69 -8.44
N VAL A 47 -10.54 0.61 -7.46
CA VAL A 47 -10.42 1.56 -6.34
C VAL A 47 -10.20 2.98 -6.85
N ARG A 48 -9.40 3.18 -7.91
CA ARG A 48 -9.16 4.50 -8.53
C ARG A 48 -10.44 5.10 -9.08
N ARG A 49 -11.12 4.31 -9.92
CA ARG A 49 -12.30 4.75 -10.64
C ARG A 49 -13.41 5.07 -9.64
N ARG A 50 -13.67 4.15 -8.72
CA ARG A 50 -14.73 4.32 -7.72
C ARG A 50 -14.43 5.43 -6.73
N GLY A 51 -13.19 5.55 -6.27
CA GLY A 51 -12.78 6.66 -5.41
C GLY A 51 -12.97 8.02 -6.08
N ARG A 52 -12.64 8.15 -7.37
CA ARG A 52 -12.89 9.38 -8.14
C ARG A 52 -14.39 9.70 -8.22
N GLU A 53 -15.23 8.72 -8.55
CA GLU A 53 -16.69 8.91 -8.61
C GLU A 53 -17.27 9.39 -7.27
N LEU A 54 -16.82 8.81 -6.15
CA LEU A 54 -17.28 9.19 -4.81
C LEU A 54 -16.78 10.58 -4.41
N MET A 55 -15.56 10.93 -4.79
CA MET A 55 -15.00 12.27 -4.58
C MET A 55 -15.81 13.35 -5.31
N GLU A 56 -16.19 13.10 -6.56
CA GLU A 56 -17.05 14.01 -7.36
C GLU A 56 -18.44 14.18 -6.74
N GLN A 57 -18.92 13.17 -6.01
CA GLN A 57 -20.20 13.21 -5.29
C GLN A 57 -20.08 13.76 -3.87
N HIS A 58 -18.88 14.19 -3.45
CA HIS A 58 -18.59 14.60 -2.06
C HIS A 58 -18.95 13.53 -1.01
N VAL A 59 -18.90 12.26 -1.40
CA VAL A 59 -19.14 11.13 -0.50
C VAL A 59 -17.81 10.75 0.13
N ALA A 60 -17.78 10.65 1.46
CA ALA A 60 -16.61 10.14 2.17
C ALA A 60 -16.38 8.66 1.86
N PHE A 61 -15.14 8.30 1.58
CA PHE A 61 -14.74 6.92 1.31
C PHE A 61 -13.35 6.65 1.86
N ASN A 62 -13.02 5.37 2.02
CA ASN A 62 -11.66 4.92 2.29
C ASN A 62 -11.32 3.76 1.35
N SER A 63 -10.02 3.53 1.12
CA SER A 63 -9.55 2.50 0.19
C SER A 63 -9.86 1.06 0.65
N ARG A 64 -10.05 0.83 1.95
CA ARG A 64 -10.42 -0.48 2.50
C ARG A 64 -11.85 -0.86 2.10
N ASP A 65 -12.81 0.03 2.27
CA ASP A 65 -14.21 -0.21 1.93
C ASP A 65 -14.38 -0.49 0.43
N LEU A 66 -13.62 0.23 -0.41
CA LEU A 66 -13.59 0.01 -1.85
C LEU A 66 -12.99 -1.35 -2.23
N ARG A 67 -11.94 -1.79 -1.52
CA ARG A 67 -11.37 -3.13 -1.70
C ARG A 67 -12.37 -4.22 -1.31
N GLU A 68 -13.09 -4.04 -0.21
CA GLU A 68 -14.14 -4.97 0.23
C GLU A 68 -15.32 -4.99 -0.76
N GLU A 69 -15.69 -3.84 -1.33
CA GLU A 69 -16.70 -3.76 -2.38
C GLU A 69 -16.27 -4.55 -3.64
N TYR A 70 -15.03 -4.36 -4.09
CA TYR A 70 -14.47 -5.11 -5.20
C TYR A 70 -14.49 -6.62 -4.95
N ALA A 71 -14.06 -7.08 -3.77
CA ALA A 71 -14.07 -8.49 -3.41
C ALA A 71 -15.49 -9.08 -3.45
N ARG A 72 -16.49 -8.33 -2.98
CA ARG A 72 -17.91 -8.73 -3.08
C ARG A 72 -18.41 -8.82 -4.52
N LEU A 73 -17.94 -7.94 -5.41
CA LEU A 73 -18.31 -7.97 -6.83
C LEU A 73 -17.68 -9.16 -7.54
N LYS A 74 -16.40 -9.44 -7.29
CA LYS A 74 -15.71 -10.61 -7.88
C LYS A 74 -16.29 -11.94 -7.39
N ALA A 75 -16.69 -12.03 -6.12
CA ALA A 75 -17.31 -13.24 -5.58
C ALA A 75 -18.73 -13.52 -6.15
N LYS A 76 -19.35 -12.55 -6.81
CA LYS A 76 -20.68 -12.66 -7.44
C LYS A 76 -20.61 -12.92 -8.96
N SER A 77 -19.42 -12.82 -9.56
CA SER A 77 -19.16 -13.07 -10.98
C SER A 77 -18.68 -14.50 -11.22
#